data_AF-A0A7J0ALN7-F1
#
_entry.id   AF-A0A7J0ALN7-F1
#
_cell.length_a   1.000
_cell.length_b   1.000
_cell.length_c   1.000
_cell.angle_alpha   90.00
_cell.angle_beta   90.00
_cell.angle_gamma   90.00
#
_symmetry.space_group_name_H-M   'P 1'
#
loop_
_entity.id
_entity.type
_entity.pdbx_description
1 polymer ?
#
loop_
_entity_poly.entity_id
_entity_poly.type
_entity_poly.pdbx_seq_one_letter_code
_entity_poly.pdbx_strand_id
1 'polypeptide(L)'
;MPIYVILRQHCATDSAIRHSVKTMTNISNFLADWHLEGLAVGLATFLIIGLFHPVVIKCEYYFGVRCWWWFLVLGIAMCVVSMLIDNTIGSTLAGVVAFSSFWTIKEVFEQQERVRKGWFPANPRRKTAPRK
;
A
#
# COMPACT_ATOMS: atom_id res chain seq x y z
N MET A 1 41.17 7.54 11.39
CA MET A 1 40.57 6.43 10.61
C MET A 1 39.03 6.36 10.55
N PRO A 2 38.20 7.15 11.27
CA PRO A 2 36.73 7.10 11.07
C PRO A 2 36.22 7.99 9.91
N ILE A 3 36.89 9.10 9.61
CA ILE A 3 36.45 10.09 8.60
C ILE A 3 36.42 9.54 7.17
N TYR A 4 37.44 8.77 6.75
CA TYR A 4 37.48 8.18 5.40
C TYR A 4 36.40 7.11 5.18
N VAL A 5 36.04 6.36 6.23
CA VAL A 5 34.96 5.36 6.15
C VAL A 5 33.61 6.07 6.01
N ILE A 6 33.37 7.15 6.77
CA ILE A 6 32.15 7.95 6.67
C ILE A 6 32.03 8.63 5.28
N LEU A 7 33.11 9.23 4.77
CA LEU A 7 33.11 9.84 3.42
C LEU A 7 32.86 8.82 2.30
N ARG A 8 33.44 7.62 2.40
CA ARG A 8 33.23 6.55 1.42
C ARG A 8 31.81 5.99 1.50
N GLN A 9 31.24 5.89 2.70
CA GLN A 9 29.85 5.49 2.91
C GLN A 9 28.89 6.50 2.27
N HIS A 10 29.08 7.80 2.48
CA HIS A 10 28.28 8.87 1.87
C HIS A 10 28.42 8.92 0.34
N CYS A 11 29.64 8.84 -0.20
CA CYS A 11 29.87 8.83 -1.64
C CYS A 11 29.26 7.57 -2.32
N ALA A 12 29.34 6.41 -1.67
CA ALA A 12 28.69 5.19 -2.16
C ALA A 12 27.16 5.32 -2.14
N THR A 13 26.58 5.94 -1.09
CA THR A 13 25.13 6.20 -1.04
C THR A 13 24.69 7.18 -2.13
N ASP A 14 25.44 8.26 -2.36
CA ASP A 14 25.14 9.21 -3.43
C ASP A 14 25.18 8.57 -4.83
N SER A 15 26.13 7.66 -5.08
CA SER A 15 26.24 6.95 -6.35
C SER A 15 25.08 5.98 -6.57
N ALA A 16 24.68 5.23 -5.55
CA ALA A 16 23.57 4.29 -5.60
C ALA A 16 22.22 5.02 -5.75
N ILE A 17 22.02 6.12 -5.02
CA ILE A 17 20.83 6.97 -5.13
C ILE A 17 20.75 7.56 -6.53
N ARG A 18 21.84 8.10 -7.07
CA ARG A 18 21.88 8.65 -8.43
C ARG A 18 21.55 7.60 -9.48
N HIS A 19 22.05 6.38 -9.33
CA HIS A 19 21.75 5.30 -10.25
C HIS A 19 20.28 4.85 -10.16
N SER A 20 19.73 4.78 -8.94
CA SER A 20 18.32 4.45 -8.71
C SER A 20 17.38 5.51 -9.29
N VAL A 21 17.67 6.79 -9.07
CA VAL A 21 16.90 7.92 -9.64
C VAL A 21 16.94 7.86 -11.17
N LYS A 22 18.12 7.63 -11.77
CA LYS A 22 18.27 7.54 -13.22
C LYS A 22 17.46 6.38 -13.82
N THR A 23 17.42 5.23 -13.14
CA THR A 23 16.59 4.10 -13.56
C THR A 23 15.10 4.43 -13.49
N MET A 24 14.63 5.07 -12.41
CA MET A 24 13.22 5.46 -12.27
C MET A 24 12.78 6.43 -13.36
N THR A 25 13.61 7.44 -13.68
CA THR A 25 13.32 8.37 -14.78
C THR A 25 13.30 7.69 -16.14
N ASN A 26 14.19 6.72 -16.38
CA ASN A 26 14.22 5.99 -17.65
C ASN A 26 12.93 5.17 -17.88
N ILE A 27 12.39 4.55 -16.82
CA ILE A 27 11.16 3.76 -16.91
C ILE A 27 9.96 4.65 -17.19
N SER A 28 9.83 5.78 -16.49
CA SER A 28 8.72 6.72 -16.73
C SER A 28 8.76 7.28 -18.14
N ASN A 29 9.94 7.67 -18.63
CA ASN A 29 10.08 8.17 -20.00
C ASN A 29 9.71 7.09 -21.04
N PHE A 30 10.16 5.84 -20.84
CA PHE A 30 9.77 4.74 -21.72
C PHE A 30 8.25 4.51 -21.74
N LEU A 31 7.58 4.54 -20.58
CA LEU A 31 6.13 4.38 -20.53
C LEU A 31 5.40 5.54 -21.22
N ALA A 32 5.91 6.76 -21.09
CA ALA A 32 5.36 7.94 -21.75
C ALA A 32 5.53 7.89 -23.27
N ASP A 33 6.73 7.56 -23.76
CA ASP A 33 7.07 7.48 -25.19
C ASP A 33 6.18 6.49 -25.95
N TRP A 34 5.76 5.40 -25.28
CA TRP A 34 4.90 4.37 -25.83
C TRP A 34 3.42 4.51 -25.43
N HIS A 35 3.04 5.60 -24.76
CA HIS A 35 1.68 5.85 -24.25
C HIS A 35 1.12 4.73 -23.34
N LEU A 36 2.00 4.03 -22.61
CA LEU A 36 1.66 2.90 -21.74
C LEU A 36 1.33 3.30 -20.31
N GLU A 37 1.50 4.58 -19.93
CA GLU A 37 1.31 5.06 -18.56
C GLU A 37 -0.08 4.70 -18.01
N GLY A 38 -1.14 4.94 -18.79
CA GLY A 38 -2.51 4.62 -18.39
C GLY A 38 -2.74 3.12 -18.18
N LEU A 39 -2.17 2.27 -19.06
CA LEU A 39 -2.24 0.81 -18.92
C LEU A 39 -1.47 0.33 -17.70
N ALA A 40 -0.29 0.87 -17.45
CA ALA A 40 0.53 0.53 -16.29
C ALA A 40 -0.18 0.92 -14.98
N VAL A 41 -0.73 2.13 -14.90
CA VAL A 41 -1.51 2.59 -13.73
C VAL A 41 -2.76 1.75 -13.54
N GLY A 42 -3.50 1.45 -14.61
CA GLY A 42 -4.72 0.63 -14.55
C GLY A 42 -4.44 -0.79 -14.04
N LEU A 43 -3.43 -1.46 -14.60
CA LEU A 43 -3.02 -2.79 -14.16
C LEU A 43 -2.55 -2.79 -12.70
N ALA A 44 -1.68 -1.85 -12.33
CA ALA A 44 -1.19 -1.73 -10.96
C ALA A 44 -2.33 -1.44 -9.98
N THR A 45 -3.28 -0.60 -10.34
CA THR A 45 -4.48 -0.29 -9.55
C THR A 45 -5.34 -1.53 -9.32
N PHE A 46 -5.60 -2.29 -10.39
CA PHE A 46 -6.36 -3.55 -10.29
C PHE A 46 -5.67 -4.54 -9.35
N LEU A 47 -4.34 -4.68 -9.44
CA LEU A 47 -3.56 -5.55 -8.55
C LEU A 47 -3.58 -5.07 -7.10
N ILE A 48 -3.49 -3.76 -6.85
CA ILE A 48 -3.59 -3.18 -5.51
C ILE A 48 -4.95 -3.51 -4.91
N ILE A 49 -6.05 -3.20 -5.61
CA ILE A 49 -7.41 -3.49 -5.13
C ILE A 49 -7.60 -4.99 -4.90
N GLY A 50 -7.13 -5.82 -5.85
CA GLY A 50 -7.16 -7.27 -5.75
C GLY A 50 -6.38 -7.81 -4.55
N LEU A 51 -5.28 -7.17 -4.15
CA LEU A 51 -4.51 -7.52 -2.95
C LEU A 51 -5.21 -7.10 -1.66
N PHE A 52 -5.92 -5.96 -1.64
CA PHE A 52 -6.62 -5.52 -0.43
C PHE A 52 -7.77 -6.45 -0.03
N HIS A 53 -8.44 -7.12 -0.98
CA HIS A 53 -9.52 -8.08 -0.69
C HIS A 53 -9.10 -9.23 0.25
N PRO A 54 -8.08 -10.05 -0.07
CA PRO A 54 -7.61 -11.11 0.83
C PRO A 54 -7.00 -10.55 2.12
N VAL A 55 -6.41 -9.35 2.07
CA VAL A 55 -5.92 -8.65 3.27
C VAL A 55 -7.07 -8.37 4.23
N VAL A 56 -8.21 -7.84 3.76
CA VAL A 56 -9.38 -7.57 4.60
C VAL A 56 -9.86 -8.84 5.30
N ILE A 57 -10.02 -9.93 4.55
CA ILE A 57 -10.52 -11.22 5.06
C ILE A 57 -9.58 -11.75 6.14
N LYS A 58 -8.26 -11.74 5.90
CA LYS A 58 -7.28 -12.20 6.89
C LYS A 58 -7.22 -11.27 8.11
N CYS A 59 -7.29 -9.96 7.91
CA CYS A 59 -7.28 -9.00 9.00
C CYS A 59 -8.49 -9.18 9.93
N GLU A 60 -9.69 -9.35 9.39
CA GLU A 60 -10.87 -9.67 10.20
C GLU A 60 -10.73 -11.04 10.89
N TYR A 61 -10.26 -12.07 10.18
CA TYR A 61 -10.13 -13.41 10.73
C TYR A 61 -9.20 -13.47 11.96
N TYR A 62 -8.05 -12.79 11.91
CA TYR A 62 -7.08 -12.79 13.00
C TYR A 62 -7.33 -11.71 14.05
N PHE A 63 -7.66 -10.48 13.64
CA PHE A 63 -7.72 -9.31 14.54
C PHE A 63 -9.15 -8.79 14.77
N GLY A 64 -10.13 -9.25 13.99
CA GLY A 64 -11.48 -8.71 13.96
C GLY A 64 -11.49 -7.25 13.47
N VAL A 65 -12.53 -6.51 13.84
CA VAL A 65 -12.67 -5.10 13.44
C VAL A 65 -11.65 -4.15 14.08
N ARG A 66 -10.85 -4.58 15.06
CA ARG A 66 -9.90 -3.70 15.76
C ARG A 66 -8.75 -3.22 14.87
N CYS A 67 -8.47 -3.92 13.78
CA CYS A 67 -7.43 -3.56 12.82
C CYS A 67 -7.75 -2.31 11.98
N TRP A 68 -8.96 -1.74 12.09
CA TRP A 68 -9.39 -0.61 11.27
C TRP A 68 -8.47 0.61 11.35
N TRP A 69 -7.90 0.90 12.54
CA TRP A 69 -6.96 2.00 12.72
C TRP A 69 -5.67 1.85 11.90
N TRP A 70 -5.23 0.61 11.63
CA TRP A 70 -4.03 0.38 10.81
C TRP A 70 -4.25 0.89 9.38
N PHE A 71 -5.44 0.65 8.83
CA PHE A 71 -5.82 1.12 7.51
C PHE A 71 -6.07 2.63 7.48
N LEU A 72 -6.55 3.22 8.58
CA LEU A 72 -6.66 4.68 8.69
C LEU A 72 -5.28 5.34 8.65
N VAL A 73 -4.34 4.87 9.47
CA VAL A 73 -2.98 5.40 9.53
C VAL A 73 -2.26 5.21 8.19
N LEU A 74 -2.37 4.01 7.60
CA LEU A 74 -1.81 3.73 6.28
C LEU A 74 -2.39 4.66 5.22
N GLY A 75 -3.71 4.86 5.22
CA GLY A 75 -4.38 5.74 4.26
C GLY A 75 -3.88 7.18 4.35
N ILE A 76 -3.80 7.75 5.56
CA ILE A 76 -3.29 9.11 5.77
C ILE A 76 -1.83 9.22 5.36
N ALA A 77 -0.99 8.25 5.76
CA ALA A 77 0.41 8.23 5.39
C ALA A 77 0.58 8.20 3.86
N MET A 78 -0.22 7.39 3.16
CA MET A 78 -0.19 7.31 1.70
C MET A 78 -0.74 8.55 1.00
N CYS A 79 -1.69 9.29 1.58
CA CYS A 79 -2.07 10.61 1.10
C CYS A 79 -0.89 11.58 1.15
N VAL A 80 -0.18 11.63 2.28
CA VAL A 80 1.01 12.50 2.41
C VAL A 80 2.09 12.08 1.41
N VAL A 81 2.38 10.77 1.30
CA VAL A 81 3.34 10.26 0.32
C VAL A 81 2.94 10.62 -1.12
N SER A 82 1.65 10.54 -1.47
CA SER A 82 1.16 10.92 -2.80
C SER A 82 1.47 12.38 -3.14
N MET A 83 1.38 13.28 -2.16
CA MET A 83 1.70 14.71 -2.32
C MET A 83 3.21 15.00 -2.39
N LEU A 84 4.06 14.08 -1.93
CA LEU A 84 5.52 14.23 -1.93
C LEU A 84 6.20 13.59 -3.14
N ILE A 85 5.48 12.81 -3.95
CA ILE A 85 6.02 12.17 -5.15
C ILE A 85 5.85 13.09 -6.35
N ASP A 86 6.97 13.46 -6.99
CA ASP A 86 6.97 14.33 -8.18
C ASP A 86 6.44 13.64 -9.45
N ASN A 87 6.54 12.31 -9.53
CA ASN A 87 6.09 11.55 -10.69
C ASN A 87 4.59 11.20 -10.62
N THR A 88 3.84 11.51 -11.67
CA THR A 88 2.38 11.28 -11.75
C THR A 88 1.98 9.83 -11.51
N ILE A 89 2.68 8.84 -12.08
CA ILE A 89 2.37 7.41 -11.89
C ILE A 89 2.54 7.05 -10.41
N GLY A 90 3.68 7.40 -9.81
CA GLY A 90 3.96 7.10 -8.41
C GLY A 90 2.98 7.79 -7.46
N SER A 91 2.69 9.07 -7.68
CA SER A 91 1.71 9.84 -6.91
C SER A 91 0.31 9.23 -7.02
N THR A 92 -0.09 8.81 -8.22
CA THR A 92 -1.39 8.15 -8.48
C THR A 92 -1.49 6.82 -7.75
N LEU A 93 -0.48 5.97 -7.84
CA LEU A 93 -0.48 4.67 -7.16
C LEU A 93 -0.50 4.83 -5.63
N ALA A 94 0.21 5.82 -5.09
CA ALA A 94 0.13 6.16 -3.68
C ALA A 94 -1.30 6.58 -3.27
N GLY A 95 -1.97 7.41 -4.09
CA GLY A 95 -3.38 7.76 -3.90
C GLY A 95 -4.31 6.54 -3.95
N VAL A 96 -4.11 5.63 -4.89
CA VAL A 96 -4.89 4.38 -4.99
C VAL A 96 -4.73 3.53 -3.73
N VAL A 97 -3.51 3.36 -3.20
CA VAL A 97 -3.29 2.64 -1.94
C VAL A 97 -3.98 3.36 -0.77
N ALA A 98 -3.93 4.69 -0.73
CA ALA A 98 -4.58 5.47 0.31
C ALA A 98 -6.10 5.23 0.35
N PHE A 99 -6.78 5.39 -0.78
CA PHE A 99 -8.23 5.18 -0.88
C PHE A 99 -8.63 3.71 -0.76
N SER A 100 -7.80 2.77 -1.23
CA SER A 100 -8.01 1.32 -0.99
C SER A 100 -7.95 0.99 0.50
N SER A 101 -7.06 1.66 1.25
CA SER A 101 -6.98 1.52 2.70
C SER A 101 -8.22 2.08 3.39
N PHE A 102 -8.69 3.25 2.99
CA PHE A 102 -9.93 3.82 3.53
C PHE A 102 -11.16 2.95 3.21
N TRP A 103 -11.26 2.42 1.98
CA TRP A 103 -12.33 1.49 1.62
C TRP A 103 -12.28 0.22 2.47
N THR A 104 -11.08 -0.30 2.71
CA THR A 104 -10.85 -1.50 3.53
C THR A 104 -11.39 -1.35 4.94
N ILE A 105 -11.41 -0.14 5.52
CA ILE A 105 -12.05 0.10 6.82
C ILE A 105 -13.52 -0.33 6.78
N LYS A 106 -14.28 0.14 5.79
CA LYS A 106 -15.69 -0.25 5.60
C LYS A 106 -15.81 -1.75 5.34
N GLU A 107 -14.95 -2.29 4.50
CA GLU A 107 -14.94 -3.71 4.13
C GLU A 107 -14.68 -4.62 5.34
N VAL A 108 -13.82 -4.22 6.29
CA VAL A 108 -13.57 -4.98 7.53
C VAL A 108 -14.85 -5.10 8.38
N PHE A 109 -15.66 -4.03 8.48
CA PHE A 109 -16.93 -4.08 9.20
C PHE A 109 -17.97 -4.93 8.46
N GLU A 110 -18.04 -4.82 7.13
CA GLU A 110 -18.91 -5.68 6.31
C GLU A 110 -18.49 -7.15 6.40
N GLN A 111 -17.19 -7.43 6.44
CA GLN A 111 -16.67 -8.79 6.59
C GLN A 111 -17.04 -9.39 7.95
N GLN A 112 -17.05 -8.59 9.02
CA GLN A 112 -17.57 -9.04 10.32
C GLN A 112 -19.05 -9.45 10.21
N GLU A 113 -19.85 -8.70 9.46
CA GLU A 113 -21.26 -9.06 9.23
C GLU A 113 -21.40 -10.33 8.41
N ARG A 114 -20.54 -10.55 7.40
CA ARG A 114 -20.52 -11.78 6.60
C ARG A 114 -20.13 -13.00 7.45
N VAL A 115 -19.20 -12.84 8.39
CA VAL A 115 -18.87 -13.88 9.38
C VAL A 115 -20.05 -14.13 10.33
N ARG A 116 -20.74 -13.07 10.79
CA ARG A 116 -21.94 -13.18 11.65
C ARG A 116 -23.09 -13.92 10.97
N LYS A 117 -23.25 -13.71 9.65
CA LYS A 117 -24.23 -14.42 8.80
C LYS A 117 -23.82 -15.87 8.49
N GLY A 118 -22.61 -16.30 8.88
CA GLY A 118 -22.09 -17.64 8.62
C GLY A 118 -21.56 -17.85 7.20
N TRP A 119 -21.41 -16.79 6.39
CA TRP A 119 -20.83 -16.90 5.04
C TRP A 119 -19.32 -17.16 5.06
N PHE A 120 -18.66 -16.78 6.15
CA PHE A 120 -17.24 -17.03 6.39
C PHE A 120 -17.03 -17.65 7.77
N PRO A 121 -16.04 -18.55 7.91
CA PRO A 121 -15.76 -19.19 9.18
C PRO A 121 -15.23 -18.18 10.20
N ALA A 122 -15.86 -18.13 11.37
CA ALA A 122 -15.33 -17.39 12.51
C ALA A 122 -14.07 -18.08 13.05
N ASN A 123 -13.05 -17.30 13.42
CA ASN A 123 -11.85 -17.85 14.03
C ASN A 123 -12.15 -18.40 15.45
N PRO A 124 -12.03 -19.72 15.69
CA PRO A 124 -12.35 -20.32 16.99
C PRO A 124 -11.43 -19.85 18.12
N ARG A 125 -10.22 -19.36 17.79
CA ARG A 125 -9.24 -18.88 18.77
C ARG A 125 -9.59 -17.49 19.31
N ARG A 126 -10.57 -16.80 18.71
CA ARG A 126 -10.94 -15.43 19.09
C ARG A 126 -11.92 -15.47 20.26
N LYS A 127 -11.40 -15.38 21.49
CA LYS A 127 -12.18 -15.40 22.75
C LYS A 127 -13.19 -14.24 22.88
N THR A 128 -13.01 -13.16 22.15
CA THR A 128 -13.96 -12.05 22.14
C THR A 128 -15.08 -12.29 21.15
N ALA A 129 -16.31 -12.43 21.68
CA ALA A 129 -17.53 -12.40 20.91
C ALA A 129 -17.52 -11.19 19.93
N PRO A 130 -18.03 -11.35 18.69
CA PRO A 130 -18.14 -10.24 17.76
C PRO A 130 -18.91 -9.09 18.42
N ARG A 131 -18.34 -7.88 18.40
CA ARG A 131 -19.03 -6.68 18.93
C ARG A 131 -20.26 -6.43 18.05
N LYS A 132 -21.42 -6.26 18.70
CA LYS A 132 -22.66 -5.82 18.05
C LYS A 132 -22.53 -4.42 17.49
#